data_AF-A0A7M2X045-F1
#
_entry.id   AF-A0A7M2X045-F1
#
_cell.length_a   1.000
_cell.length_b   1.000
_cell.length_c   1.000
_cell.angle_alpha   90.00
_cell.angle_beta   90.00
_cell.angle_gamma   90.00
#
_symmetry.space_group_name_H-M   'P 1'
#
loop_
_entity.id
_entity.type
_entity.pdbx_description
1 polymer ?
#
loop_
_entity_poly.entity_id
_entity_poly.type
_entity_poly.pdbx_seq_one_letter_code
_entity_poly.pdbx_strand_id
1 'polypeptide(L)'
;MPPCLHGDLRSSRPRRRGIGLVELLVSLSIVASLLTATAVAVNAAFKAHEVNQEQAVLLSKARVSLAFITSQIRTTKLHAPDDTDLRADFATGKTVTDTALVMYDADDNLLRFYLDAANKKLMVTTDTGTHTMASNVEAFSVTMEPMRSATSIRTGGGWDLLKRATIQLTVKAGDATGPGEGTSTQSLTLSGSVMPRRNAW
;
A
#
# COMPACT_ATOMS: atom_id res chain seq x y z
N MET A 1 45.50 -71.00 36.28
CA MET A 1 45.31 -71.21 34.82
C MET A 1 43.82 -71.42 34.56
N PRO A 2 43.09 -70.42 34.03
CA PRO A 2 41.72 -70.57 33.56
C PRO A 2 41.65 -70.76 32.03
N PRO A 3 40.61 -71.43 31.48
CA PRO A 3 40.51 -71.75 30.06
C PRO A 3 40.02 -70.57 29.21
N CYS A 4 40.60 -70.46 28.02
CA CYS A 4 40.26 -69.46 27.00
C CYS A 4 38.86 -69.70 26.44
N LEU A 5 37.97 -68.71 26.59
CA LEU A 5 36.67 -68.67 25.91
C LEU A 5 36.88 -68.35 24.42
N HIS A 6 36.73 -69.35 23.56
CA HIS A 6 36.59 -69.17 22.11
C HIS A 6 35.21 -68.55 21.84
N GLY A 7 35.20 -67.24 21.61
CA GLY A 7 34.04 -66.55 21.07
C GLY A 7 33.87 -66.93 19.60
N ASP A 8 32.89 -67.78 19.32
CA ASP A 8 32.39 -68.03 17.96
C ASP A 8 31.82 -66.74 17.38
N LEU A 9 32.67 -65.97 16.68
CA LEU A 9 32.23 -64.91 15.79
C LEU A 9 31.50 -65.56 14.62
N ARG A 10 30.20 -65.83 14.81
CA ARG A 10 29.28 -66.22 13.74
C ARG A 10 29.28 -65.11 12.69
N SER A 11 30.07 -65.32 11.65
CA SER A 11 30.07 -64.54 10.41
C SER A 11 28.67 -64.63 9.78
N SER A 12 27.83 -63.66 10.13
CA SER A 12 26.56 -63.43 9.44
C SER A 12 26.88 -62.93 8.04
N ARG A 13 26.93 -63.84 7.07
CA ARG A 13 27.10 -63.50 5.66
C ARG A 13 26.00 -62.50 5.26
N PRO A 14 26.34 -61.32 4.73
CA PRO A 14 25.33 -60.37 4.27
C PRO A 14 24.57 -61.01 3.11
N ARG A 15 23.31 -61.40 3.33
CA ARG A 15 22.40 -61.80 2.27
C ARG A 15 22.22 -60.60 1.36
N ARG A 16 22.89 -60.60 0.20
CA ARG A 16 22.64 -59.67 -0.90
C ARG A 16 21.23 -59.93 -1.43
N ARG A 17 20.24 -59.23 -0.87
CA ARG A 17 18.89 -59.17 -1.43
C ARG A 17 18.91 -58.11 -2.52
N GLY A 18 18.78 -58.54 -3.77
CA GLY A 18 18.53 -57.61 -4.87
C GLY A 18 17.19 -56.91 -4.64
N ILE A 19 17.13 -55.61 -4.94
CA ILE A 19 15.88 -54.85 -4.91
C ILE A 19 14.93 -55.47 -5.94
N GLY A 20 13.74 -55.85 -5.51
CA GLY A 20 12.72 -56.36 -6.42
C GLY A 20 12.23 -55.25 -7.36
N LEU A 21 11.87 -55.60 -8.60
CA LEU A 21 11.30 -54.65 -9.55
C LEU A 21 10.10 -53.89 -8.97
N VAL A 22 9.26 -54.59 -8.19
CA VAL A 22 8.11 -54.01 -7.48
C VAL A 22 8.55 -52.96 -6.45
N GLU A 23 9.58 -53.23 -5.64
CA GLU A 23 10.11 -52.28 -4.65
C GLU A 23 10.67 -51.02 -5.32
N LEU A 24 11.31 -51.18 -6.50
CA LEU A 24 11.83 -50.07 -7.29
C LEU A 24 10.69 -49.22 -7.87
N LEU A 25 9.65 -49.83 -8.42
CA LEU A 25 8.46 -49.10 -8.92
C LEU A 25 7.72 -48.35 -7.82
N VAL A 26 7.57 -48.97 -6.63
CA VAL A 26 6.96 -48.30 -5.47
C VAL A 26 7.82 -47.12 -5.03
N SER A 27 9.13 -47.31 -4.90
CA SER A 27 10.06 -46.22 -4.55
C SER A 27 10.00 -45.08 -5.56
N LEU A 28 9.97 -45.40 -6.86
CA LEU A 28 9.84 -44.42 -7.94
C LEU A 28 8.53 -43.66 -7.87
N SER A 29 7.41 -44.34 -7.59
CA SER A 29 6.09 -43.69 -7.46
C SER A 29 6.04 -42.71 -6.29
N ILE A 30 6.66 -43.07 -5.16
CA ILE A 30 6.74 -42.20 -3.97
C ILE A 30 7.59 -40.97 -4.31
N VAL A 31 8.78 -41.16 -4.88
CA VAL A 31 9.66 -40.05 -5.28
C VAL A 31 8.97 -39.13 -6.29
N ALA A 32 8.28 -39.69 -7.29
CA ALA A 32 7.52 -38.91 -8.25
C ALA A 32 6.43 -38.08 -7.56
N SER A 33 5.66 -38.68 -6.65
CA SER A 33 4.61 -37.97 -5.90
C SER A 33 5.16 -36.82 -5.05
N LEU A 34 6.31 -37.03 -4.38
CA LEU A 34 6.97 -36.01 -3.59
C LEU A 34 7.50 -34.87 -4.47
N LEU A 35 8.08 -35.19 -5.64
CA LEU A 35 8.56 -34.19 -6.59
C LEU A 35 7.43 -33.35 -7.17
N THR A 36 6.26 -33.96 -7.44
CA THR A 36 5.08 -33.21 -7.87
C THR A 36 4.58 -32.30 -6.76
N ALA A 37 4.52 -32.77 -5.52
CA ALA A 37 4.10 -31.96 -4.38
C ALA A 37 5.04 -30.75 -4.15
N THR A 38 6.36 -30.95 -4.24
CA THR A 38 7.32 -29.85 -4.11
C THR A 38 7.23 -28.87 -5.28
N ALA A 39 7.03 -29.34 -6.51
CA ALA A 39 6.83 -28.48 -7.67
C ALA A 39 5.60 -27.58 -7.51
N VAL A 40 4.47 -28.13 -7.02
CA VAL A 40 3.25 -27.36 -6.74
C VAL A 40 3.49 -26.34 -5.62
N ALA A 41 4.16 -26.73 -4.54
CA ALA A 41 4.46 -25.83 -3.41
C ALA A 41 5.38 -24.66 -3.83
N VAL A 42 6.41 -24.93 -4.63
CA VAL A 42 7.32 -23.90 -5.16
C VAL A 42 6.58 -22.93 -6.08
N ASN A 43 5.73 -23.46 -6.97
CA ASN A 43 4.89 -22.62 -7.84
C ASN A 43 3.97 -21.69 -7.04
N ALA A 44 3.34 -22.21 -5.98
CA ALA A 44 2.51 -21.40 -5.08
C ALA A 44 3.34 -20.33 -4.33
N ALA A 45 4.55 -20.67 -3.89
CA ALA A 45 5.44 -19.73 -3.22
C ALA A 45 5.86 -18.56 -4.12
N PHE A 46 6.15 -18.81 -5.41
CA PHE A 46 6.49 -17.75 -6.35
C PHE A 46 5.31 -16.82 -6.62
N LYS A 47 4.09 -17.36 -6.81
CA LYS A 47 2.88 -16.55 -6.96
C LYS A 47 2.63 -15.66 -5.74
N ALA A 48 2.76 -16.22 -4.54
CA ALA A 48 2.59 -15.45 -3.30
C ALA A 48 3.65 -14.34 -3.17
N HIS A 49 4.89 -14.62 -3.57
CA HIS A 49 5.97 -13.64 -3.53
C HIS A 49 5.73 -12.47 -4.49
N GLU A 50 5.23 -12.73 -5.69
CA GLU A 50 4.88 -11.69 -6.67
C GLU A 50 3.81 -10.73 -6.13
N VAL A 51 2.71 -11.28 -5.58
CA VAL A 51 1.64 -10.49 -4.97
C VAL A 51 2.17 -9.63 -3.82
N ASN A 52 2.99 -10.21 -2.95
CA ASN A 52 3.57 -9.49 -1.81
C ASN A 52 4.52 -8.36 -2.28
N GLN A 53 5.30 -8.58 -3.33
CA GLN A 53 6.16 -7.55 -3.90
C GLN A 53 5.36 -6.40 -4.47
N GLU A 54 4.29 -6.69 -5.23
CA GLU A 54 3.42 -5.65 -5.78
C GLU A 54 2.78 -4.80 -4.67
N GLN A 55 2.27 -5.45 -3.63
CA GLN A 55 1.68 -4.75 -2.47
C GLN A 55 2.70 -3.88 -1.74
N ALA A 56 3.92 -4.38 -1.54
CA ALA A 56 4.99 -3.61 -0.90
C ALA A 56 5.33 -2.35 -1.70
N VAL A 57 5.39 -2.46 -3.04
CA VAL A 57 5.63 -1.32 -3.93
C VAL A 57 4.49 -0.30 -3.88
N LEU A 58 3.24 -0.77 -3.92
CA LEU A 58 2.06 0.11 -3.85
C LEU A 58 1.97 0.86 -2.51
N LEU A 59 2.16 0.13 -1.40
CA LEU A 59 2.19 0.71 -0.07
C LEU A 59 3.30 1.76 0.08
N SER A 60 4.49 1.48 -0.46
CA SER A 60 5.62 2.41 -0.44
C SER A 60 5.28 3.71 -1.20
N LYS A 61 4.79 3.60 -2.44
CA LYS A 61 4.38 4.77 -3.25
C LYS A 61 3.26 5.57 -2.60
N ALA A 62 2.27 4.89 -2.02
CA ALA A 62 1.14 5.52 -1.35
C ALA A 62 1.59 6.27 -0.08
N ARG A 63 2.52 5.69 0.71
CA ARG A 63 3.13 6.36 1.88
C ARG A 63 3.94 7.60 1.48
N VAL A 64 4.76 7.51 0.44
CA VAL A 64 5.52 8.67 -0.06
C VAL A 64 4.57 9.78 -0.51
N SER A 65 3.48 9.43 -1.21
CA SER A 65 2.49 10.40 -1.67
C SER A 65 1.77 11.10 -0.51
N LEU A 66 1.33 10.34 0.49
CA LEU A 66 0.70 10.88 1.69
C LEU A 66 1.68 11.75 2.49
N ALA A 67 2.93 11.31 2.66
CA ALA A 67 3.98 12.09 3.31
C ALA A 67 4.24 13.41 2.58
N PHE A 68 4.25 13.40 1.25
CA PHE A 68 4.39 14.61 0.45
C PHE A 68 3.20 15.55 0.64
N ILE A 69 1.95 15.07 0.49
CA ILE A 69 0.74 15.90 0.68
C ILE A 69 0.73 16.52 2.07
N THR A 70 0.98 15.72 3.11
CA THR A 70 1.00 16.22 4.50
C THR A 70 2.13 17.20 4.75
N SER A 71 3.29 17.02 4.12
CA SER A 71 4.37 18.02 4.15
C SER A 71 3.94 19.32 3.49
N GLN A 72 3.31 19.25 2.32
CA GLN A 72 2.84 20.43 1.59
C GLN A 72 1.80 21.21 2.41
N ILE A 73 0.82 20.53 3.01
CA ILE A 73 -0.17 21.17 3.89
C ILE A 73 0.50 21.91 5.06
N ARG A 74 1.64 21.42 5.57
CA ARG A 74 2.36 22.10 6.65
C ARG A 74 3.07 23.37 6.18
N THR A 75 3.51 23.43 4.92
CA THR A 75 4.35 24.51 4.39
C THR A 75 3.57 25.56 3.61
N THR A 76 2.45 25.20 2.99
CA THR A 76 1.55 26.10 2.26
C THR A 76 0.78 27.02 3.22
N LYS A 77 0.42 28.21 2.74
CA LYS A 77 -0.24 29.24 3.57
C LYS A 77 -1.76 29.18 3.54
N LEU A 78 -2.32 28.80 2.38
CA LEU A 78 -3.75 28.76 2.12
C LEU A 78 -4.16 27.36 1.69
N HIS A 79 -5.34 26.94 2.13
CA HIS A 79 -5.90 25.63 1.86
C HIS A 79 -7.40 25.78 1.65
N ALA A 80 -7.93 25.19 0.58
CA ALA A 80 -9.35 25.22 0.30
C ALA A 80 -9.79 23.93 -0.42
N PRO A 81 -11.08 23.57 -0.29
CA PRO A 81 -11.71 22.63 -1.19
C PRO A 81 -11.63 23.12 -2.64
N ASP A 82 -11.52 22.20 -3.57
CA ASP A 82 -11.53 22.49 -5.01
C ASP A 82 -12.95 22.83 -5.47
N ASP A 83 -13.94 22.10 -4.96
CA ASP A 83 -15.36 22.32 -5.25
C ASP A 83 -15.85 23.67 -4.66
N THR A 84 -16.56 24.42 -5.49
CA THR A 84 -17.03 25.78 -5.17
C THR A 84 -18.09 25.82 -4.07
N ASP A 85 -18.97 24.82 -4.02
CA ASP A 85 -20.03 24.74 -3.01
C ASP A 85 -19.42 24.32 -1.67
N LEU A 86 -18.53 23.33 -1.69
CA LEU A 86 -17.77 22.93 -0.49
C LEU A 86 -16.89 24.07 0.03
N ARG A 87 -16.34 24.89 -0.85
CA ARG A 87 -15.57 26.08 -0.45
C ARG A 87 -16.45 27.12 0.24
N ALA A 88 -17.67 27.34 -0.24
CA ALA A 88 -18.63 28.23 0.42
C ALA A 88 -19.00 27.69 1.81
N ASP A 89 -19.29 26.38 1.92
CA ASP A 89 -19.57 25.73 3.20
C ASP A 89 -18.38 25.81 4.18
N PHE A 90 -17.16 25.62 3.69
CA PHE A 90 -15.93 25.77 4.48
C PHE A 90 -15.78 27.19 5.04
N ALA A 91 -16.07 28.22 4.24
CA ALA A 91 -16.04 29.62 4.68
C ALA A 91 -17.09 29.96 5.75
N THR A 92 -18.16 29.16 5.85
CA THR A 92 -19.15 29.27 6.94
C THR A 92 -18.77 28.50 8.20
N GLY A 93 -17.65 27.76 8.18
CA GLY A 93 -17.16 27.01 9.33
C GLY A 93 -17.59 25.55 9.38
N LYS A 94 -18.16 25.01 8.29
CA LYS A 94 -18.50 23.59 8.22
C LYS A 94 -17.27 22.75 7.87
N THR A 95 -17.17 21.58 8.49
CA THR A 95 -16.24 20.54 8.05
C THR A 95 -16.73 19.96 6.72
N VAL A 96 -15.87 19.94 5.71
CA VAL A 96 -16.19 19.48 4.36
C VAL A 96 -15.28 18.35 3.93
N THR A 97 -15.76 17.47 3.06
CA THR A 97 -14.94 16.38 2.48
C THR A 97 -14.98 16.52 0.97
N ASP A 98 -13.81 16.65 0.36
CA ASP A 98 -13.63 16.81 -1.09
C ASP A 98 -12.71 15.70 -1.63
N THR A 99 -12.77 15.46 -2.93
CA THR A 99 -11.89 14.57 -3.69
C THR A 99 -10.65 15.28 -4.25
N ALA A 100 -10.54 16.58 -4.01
CA ALA A 100 -9.39 17.38 -4.35
C ALA A 100 -9.06 18.39 -3.25
N LEU A 101 -7.82 18.88 -3.28
CA LEU A 101 -7.32 19.88 -2.35
C LEU A 101 -6.53 20.93 -3.13
N VAL A 102 -6.90 22.19 -2.96
CA VAL A 102 -6.19 23.33 -3.51
C VAL A 102 -5.41 24.02 -2.40
N MET A 103 -4.16 24.34 -2.68
CA MET A 103 -3.28 25.05 -1.78
C MET A 103 -2.48 26.12 -2.51
N TYR A 104 -2.04 27.13 -1.77
CA TYR A 104 -1.09 28.11 -2.26
C TYR A 104 0.16 28.11 -1.39
N ASP A 105 1.32 28.09 -2.03
CA ASP A 105 2.61 28.17 -1.34
C ASP A 105 2.90 29.61 -0.87
N ALA A 106 4.10 29.83 -0.32
CA ALA A 106 4.49 31.15 0.18
C ALA A 106 4.60 32.21 -0.93
N ASP A 107 4.82 31.78 -2.17
CA ASP A 107 5.03 32.63 -3.34
C ASP A 107 3.75 32.75 -4.21
N ASP A 108 2.60 32.32 -3.67
CA ASP A 108 1.29 32.28 -4.35
C ASP A 108 1.19 31.32 -5.54
N ASN A 109 2.10 30.35 -5.64
CA ASN A 109 2.01 29.31 -6.65
C ASN A 109 0.89 28.33 -6.30
N LEU A 110 0.11 27.94 -7.32
CA LEU A 110 -1.00 27.02 -7.15
C LEU A 110 -0.49 25.58 -7.01
N LEU A 111 -0.97 24.89 -5.98
CA LEU A 111 -0.72 23.48 -5.77
C LEU A 111 -2.04 22.74 -5.60
N ARG A 112 -2.42 21.94 -6.60
CA ARG A 112 -3.69 21.20 -6.61
C ARG A 112 -3.45 19.70 -6.61
N PHE A 113 -4.00 19.01 -5.63
CA PHE A 113 -4.02 17.55 -5.57
C PHE A 113 -5.41 17.04 -5.92
N TYR A 114 -5.50 16.11 -6.86
CA TYR A 114 -6.79 15.54 -7.26
C TYR A 114 -6.63 14.11 -7.76
N LEU A 115 -7.73 13.37 -7.72
CA LEU A 115 -7.81 12.05 -8.32
C LEU A 115 -8.26 12.15 -9.77
N ASP A 116 -7.43 11.67 -10.69
CA ASP A 116 -7.88 11.29 -12.02
C ASP A 116 -8.55 9.91 -11.92
N ALA A 117 -9.87 9.92 -11.75
CA ALA A 117 -10.66 8.71 -11.55
C ALA A 117 -10.72 7.80 -12.79
N ALA A 118 -10.49 8.35 -14.00
CA ALA A 118 -10.46 7.60 -15.25
C ALA A 118 -9.15 6.83 -15.39
N ASN A 119 -8.02 7.49 -15.10
CA ASN A 119 -6.70 6.88 -15.21
C ASN A 119 -6.21 6.21 -13.90
N LYS A 120 -7.00 6.27 -12.81
CA LYS A 120 -6.66 5.73 -11.48
C LYS A 120 -5.33 6.26 -10.95
N LYS A 121 -5.12 7.57 -11.09
CA LYS A 121 -3.88 8.25 -10.70
C LYS A 121 -4.15 9.42 -9.78
N LEU A 122 -3.37 9.51 -8.71
CA LEU A 122 -3.29 10.73 -7.91
C LEU A 122 -2.35 11.69 -8.63
N MET A 123 -2.89 12.87 -8.96
CA MET A 123 -2.19 13.90 -9.70
C MET A 123 -1.91 15.09 -8.80
N VAL A 124 -0.77 15.74 -9.04
CA VAL A 124 -0.47 17.07 -8.50
C VAL A 124 -0.28 18.02 -9.67
N THR A 125 -1.00 19.13 -9.67
CA THR A 125 -0.77 20.25 -10.59
C THR A 125 -0.05 21.35 -9.85
N THR A 126 1.09 21.75 -10.40
CA THR A 126 1.87 22.94 -10.06
C THR A 126 1.83 23.90 -11.23
N ASP A 127 2.33 25.11 -11.06
CA ASP A 127 2.48 26.08 -12.15
C ASP A 127 3.40 25.58 -13.28
N THR A 128 4.31 24.66 -12.97
CA THR A 128 5.24 24.04 -13.94
C THR A 128 4.62 22.89 -14.72
N GLY A 129 3.44 22.41 -14.33
CA GLY A 129 2.76 21.31 -15.00
C GLY A 129 2.08 20.33 -14.06
N THR A 130 1.64 19.20 -14.61
CA THR A 130 0.95 18.15 -13.84
C THR A 130 1.82 16.90 -13.76
N HIS A 131 1.96 16.36 -12.55
CA HIS A 131 2.75 15.18 -12.26
C HIS A 131 1.91 14.08 -11.60
N THR A 132 2.18 12.82 -11.96
CA THR A 132 1.58 11.66 -11.29
C THR A 132 2.35 11.31 -10.03
N MET A 133 1.66 11.26 -8.90
CA MET A 133 2.23 10.91 -7.61
C MET A 133 2.12 9.41 -7.30
N ALA A 134 0.92 8.87 -7.50
CA ALA A 134 0.62 7.47 -7.26
C ALA A 134 -0.28 6.94 -8.38
N SER A 135 -0.08 5.67 -8.72
CA SER A 135 -0.89 4.90 -9.65
C SER A 135 -1.75 3.89 -8.90
N ASN A 136 -2.78 3.37 -9.57
CA ASN A 136 -3.77 2.43 -9.02
C ASN A 136 -4.49 2.99 -7.78
N VAL A 137 -4.81 4.28 -7.82
CA VAL A 137 -5.59 4.96 -6.78
C VAL A 137 -7.07 4.79 -7.10
N GLU A 138 -7.80 4.11 -6.23
CA GLU A 138 -9.25 3.92 -6.38
C GLU A 138 -10.04 5.08 -5.79
N ALA A 139 -9.61 5.58 -4.63
CA ALA A 139 -10.28 6.67 -3.94
C ALA A 139 -9.25 7.58 -3.28
N PHE A 140 -9.53 8.87 -3.32
CA PHE A 140 -8.80 9.90 -2.60
C PHE A 140 -9.82 10.89 -2.07
N SER A 141 -9.73 11.19 -0.78
CA SER A 141 -10.58 12.20 -0.15
C SER A 141 -9.80 12.97 0.90
N VAL A 142 -10.20 14.22 1.08
CA VAL A 142 -9.64 15.14 2.05
C VAL A 142 -10.78 15.77 2.83
N THR A 143 -10.87 15.43 4.11
CA THR A 143 -11.77 16.09 5.05
C THR A 143 -11.06 17.28 5.69
N MET A 144 -11.59 18.48 5.48
CA MET A 144 -11.04 19.75 5.94
C MET A 144 -11.88 20.33 7.07
N GLU A 145 -11.24 20.63 8.19
CA GLU A 145 -11.84 21.32 9.33
C GLU A 145 -11.39 22.79 9.35
N PRO A 146 -12.33 23.76 9.31
CA PRO A 146 -11.97 25.18 9.33
C PRO A 146 -11.62 25.69 10.74
N MET A 147 -10.89 26.80 10.79
CA MET A 147 -10.70 27.65 11.97
C MET A 147 -10.75 29.13 11.59
N ARG A 148 -10.94 29.98 12.59
CA ARG A 148 -10.87 31.45 12.43
C ARG A 148 -9.50 31.94 12.85
N SER A 149 -8.94 32.88 12.09
CA SER A 149 -7.74 33.64 12.48
C SER A 149 -8.01 34.52 13.69
N ALA A 150 -6.95 34.92 14.40
CA ALA A 150 -7.05 35.85 15.52
C ALA A 150 -7.66 37.20 15.09
N THR A 151 -7.34 37.66 13.89
CA THR A 151 -7.92 38.87 13.30
C THR A 151 -9.42 38.70 13.06
N SER A 152 -9.83 37.59 12.42
CA SER A 152 -11.23 37.26 12.18
C SER A 152 -12.03 37.19 13.49
N ILE A 153 -11.48 36.57 14.54
CA ILE A 153 -12.13 36.52 15.85
C ILE A 153 -12.35 37.92 16.42
N ARG A 154 -11.35 38.81 16.31
CA ARG A 154 -11.42 40.17 16.84
C ARG A 154 -12.39 41.08 16.06
N THR A 155 -12.48 40.92 14.75
CA THR A 155 -13.32 41.78 13.89
C THR A 155 -14.70 41.19 13.60
N GLY A 156 -15.00 39.97 14.07
CA GLY A 156 -16.22 39.27 13.69
C GLY A 156 -16.20 38.71 12.26
N GLY A 157 -15.02 38.52 11.67
CA GLY A 157 -14.83 37.96 10.33
C GLY A 157 -15.22 36.47 10.19
N GLY A 158 -15.15 35.94 8.97
CA GLY A 158 -15.51 34.56 8.63
C GLY A 158 -14.46 33.51 8.98
N TRP A 159 -14.71 32.27 8.59
CA TRP A 159 -13.73 31.17 8.73
C TRP A 159 -12.77 31.20 7.54
N ASP A 160 -11.51 31.46 7.83
CA ASP A 160 -10.48 31.83 6.84
C ASP A 160 -9.28 30.88 6.81
N LEU A 161 -9.13 30.02 7.82
CA LEU A 161 -7.94 29.20 8.02
C LEU A 161 -8.28 27.71 8.14
N LEU A 162 -7.33 26.83 7.79
CA LEU A 162 -7.49 25.39 7.94
C LEU A 162 -6.97 24.92 9.31
N LYS A 163 -7.83 24.32 10.13
CA LYS A 163 -7.43 23.71 11.40
C LYS A 163 -6.67 22.42 11.19
N ARG A 164 -7.26 21.54 10.37
CA ARG A 164 -6.79 20.17 10.16
C ARG A 164 -7.34 19.66 8.84
N ALA A 165 -6.50 18.93 8.12
CA ALA A 165 -6.90 18.09 7.00
C ALA A 165 -6.67 16.62 7.35
N THR A 166 -7.68 15.79 7.09
CA THR A 166 -7.61 14.33 7.16
C THR A 166 -7.67 13.80 5.74
N ILE A 167 -6.59 13.18 5.31
CA ILE A 167 -6.45 12.60 3.98
C ILE A 167 -6.75 11.10 4.08
N GLN A 168 -7.50 10.58 3.13
CA GLN A 168 -7.68 9.16 2.91
C GLN A 168 -7.28 8.83 1.47
N LEU A 169 -6.43 7.82 1.31
CA LEU A 169 -5.92 7.35 0.03
C LEU A 169 -6.12 5.83 -0.04
N THR A 170 -6.94 5.38 -0.98
CA THR A 170 -7.18 3.96 -1.25
C THR A 170 -6.46 3.58 -2.54
N VAL A 171 -5.53 2.63 -2.44
CA VAL A 171 -4.83 2.05 -3.58
C VAL A 171 -5.20 0.59 -3.74
N LYS A 172 -5.20 0.09 -4.98
CA LYS A 172 -5.51 -1.30 -5.28
C LYS A 172 -4.33 -1.96 -5.99
N ALA A 173 -4.06 -3.22 -5.68
CA ALA A 173 -3.23 -4.05 -6.54
C ALA A 173 -3.86 -4.15 -7.94
N GLY A 174 -3.02 -4.15 -8.99
CA GLY A 174 -3.51 -4.29 -10.35
C GLY A 174 -4.24 -5.62 -10.53
N ASP A 175 -5.14 -5.66 -11.52
CA ASP A 175 -5.74 -6.93 -11.94
C ASP A 175 -4.63 -7.75 -12.61
N ALA A 176 -3.92 -8.56 -11.83
CA ALA A 176 -3.02 -9.56 -12.39
C ALA A 176 -3.87 -10.57 -13.17
N THR A 177 -4.02 -10.34 -14.47
CA THR A 177 -4.68 -11.23 -15.44
C THR A 177 -3.82 -12.48 -15.68
N GLY A 178 -3.53 -13.22 -14.62
CA GLY A 178 -2.98 -14.56 -14.68
C GLY A 178 -4.10 -15.58 -14.84
N PRO A 179 -3.96 -16.62 -15.68
CA PRO A 179 -4.96 -17.67 -15.79
C PRO A 179 -4.89 -18.56 -14.56
N GLY A 180 -5.86 -18.42 -13.66
CA GLY A 180 -6.09 -19.32 -12.54
C GLY A 180 -6.13 -18.61 -11.18
N GLU A 181 -7.34 -18.60 -10.60
CA GLU A 181 -7.73 -18.05 -9.30
C GLU A 181 -7.76 -16.53 -9.21
N GLY A 182 -8.90 -16.02 -8.72
CA GLY A 182 -9.17 -14.60 -8.56
C GLY A 182 -8.09 -13.96 -7.71
N THR A 183 -7.13 -13.31 -8.38
CA THR A 183 -6.08 -12.56 -7.72
C THR A 183 -6.77 -11.50 -6.89
N SER A 184 -6.55 -11.60 -5.59
CA SER A 184 -7.22 -10.80 -4.59
C SER A 184 -7.10 -9.33 -4.95
N THR A 185 -8.24 -8.72 -5.24
CA THR A 185 -8.46 -7.29 -5.40
C THR A 185 -8.23 -6.59 -4.05
N GLN A 186 -7.02 -6.72 -3.52
CA GLN A 186 -6.66 -6.16 -2.24
C GLN A 186 -6.51 -4.66 -2.42
N SER A 187 -7.47 -3.96 -1.85
CA SER A 187 -7.39 -2.53 -1.63
C SER A 187 -6.73 -2.27 -0.28
N LEU A 188 -5.85 -1.28 -0.27
CA LEU A 188 -5.20 -0.77 0.92
C LEU A 188 -5.61 0.68 1.08
N THR A 189 -6.20 1.00 2.23
CA THR A 189 -6.53 2.38 2.59
C THR A 189 -5.50 2.92 3.58
N LEU A 190 -4.88 4.03 3.23
CA LEU A 190 -4.04 4.83 4.11
C LEU A 190 -4.79 6.07 4.54
N SER A 191 -4.65 6.46 5.80
CA SER A 191 -5.17 7.73 6.30
C SER A 191 -4.09 8.50 7.05
N GLY A 192 -4.09 9.81 6.88
CA GLY A 192 -3.17 10.71 7.58
C GLY A 192 -3.87 12.02 7.93
N SER A 193 -3.67 12.48 9.15
CA SER A 193 -4.18 13.77 9.62
C SER A 193 -3.02 14.73 9.82
N VAL A 194 -3.22 15.99 9.41
CA VAL A 194 -2.20 17.02 9.51
C VAL A 194 -2.81 18.38 9.81
N MET A 195 -2.09 19.19 10.59
CA MET A 195 -2.40 20.59 10.84
C MET A 195 -1.37 21.47 10.12
N PRO A 196 -1.78 22.57 9.47
CA PRO A 196 -0.85 23.53 8.87
C PRO A 196 0.07 24.14 9.93
N ARG A 197 1.34 24.38 9.60
CA ARG A 197 2.25 25.19 10.45
C ARG A 197 2.21 26.66 10.06
N ARG A 198 2.03 26.92 8.77
CA ARG A 198 1.75 28.24 8.22
C ARG A 198 0.27 28.29 7.85
N ASN A 199 -0.44 29.26 8.39
CA ASN A 199 -1.87 29.42 8.21
C ASN A 199 -2.14 30.92 8.31
N ALA A 200 -1.88 31.63 7.21
CA ALA A 200 -1.92 33.08 7.16
C ALA A 200 -2.65 33.49 5.89
N TRP A 201 -3.78 34.15 6.09
CA TRP A 201 -4.52 34.88 5.07
C TRP A 201 -3.95 36.30 4.93
#